data_AF-X1KV63-F1
#
_entry.id   AF-X1KV63-F1
#
_cell.length_a   1.000
_cell.length_b   1.000
_cell.length_c   1.000
_cell.angle_alpha   90.00
_cell.angle_beta   90.00
_cell.angle_gamma   90.00
#
_symmetry.space_group_name_H-M   'P 1'
#
loop_
_entity.id
_entity.type
_entity.pdbx_description
1 polymer ?
#
loop_
_entity_poly.entity_id
_entity_poly.type
_entity_poly.pdbx_seq_one_letter_code
_entity_poly.pdbx_strand_id
1 'polypeptide(L)' 'MSWPFSISNLLYPKEKYIWSRVRILHETDKAILVDNGTKIWIPKSQIYGIRLRNNIFEIYVKESTVG' A
#
# COMPACT_ATOMS: atom_id res chain seq x y z
N MET A 1 -17.39 6.11 -36.47
CA MET A 1 -16.26 6.56 -35.63
C MET A 1 -16.29 5.78 -34.33
N SER A 2 -15.38 4.84 -34.14
CA SER A 2 -15.32 3.92 -33.00
C SER A 2 -14.40 4.45 -31.89
N TRP A 3 -15.01 4.97 -30.82
CA TRP A 3 -14.62 4.98 -29.37
C TRP A 3 -13.19 5.40 -28.93
N PRO A 4 -13.02 5.83 -27.67
CA PRO A 4 -12.44 4.89 -26.71
C PRO A 4 -12.91 5.11 -25.25
N PHE A 5 -13.96 4.41 -24.81
CA PHE A 5 -13.93 3.89 -23.44
C PHE A 5 -13.24 2.53 -23.54
N SER A 6 -11.92 2.52 -23.37
CA SER A 6 -11.13 1.29 -23.48
C SER A 6 -11.43 0.39 -22.27
N ILE A 7 -12.06 -0.76 -22.53
CA ILE A 7 -12.37 -1.83 -21.57
C ILE A 7 -11.12 -2.23 -20.76
N SER A 8 -9.93 -2.02 -21.31
CA SER A 8 -8.64 -2.22 -20.65
C SER A 8 -8.50 -1.47 -19.32
N ASN A 9 -9.04 -0.25 -19.20
CA ASN A 9 -9.00 0.53 -17.95
C ASN A 9 -10.00 0.02 -16.90
N LEU A 10 -11.04 -0.71 -17.32
CA LEU A 10 -12.00 -1.37 -16.42
C LEU A 10 -11.47 -2.72 -15.93
N LEU A 11 -10.77 -3.46 -16.79
CA LEU A 11 -10.20 -4.77 -16.47
C LEU A 11 -8.88 -4.67 -15.67
N TYR A 12 -8.10 -3.61 -15.90
CA TYR A 12 -6.85 -3.34 -15.19
C TYR A 12 -6.94 -1.96 -14.53
N PRO A 13 -7.59 -1.85 -13.35
CA PRO A 13 -7.56 -0.59 -12.61
C PRO A 13 -6.10 -0.22 -12.37
N LYS A 14 -5.68 0.96 -12.85
CA LYS A 14 -4.34 1.50 -12.63
C LYS A 14 -3.94 1.29 -11.17
N GLU A 15 -2.74 0.75 -10.95
CA GLU A 15 -2.23 0.50 -9.60
C GLU A 15 -2.38 1.76 -8.74
N LYS A 16 -3.29 1.69 -7.76
CA LYS A 16 -3.52 2.78 -6.81
C LYS A 16 -2.60 2.59 -5.63
N TYR A 17 -1.95 3.68 -5.25
CA TYR A 17 -1.09 3.72 -4.08
C TYR A 17 -1.73 4.64 -3.05
N ILE A 18 -1.77 4.18 -1.80
CA ILE A 18 -2.42 4.87 -0.70
C ILE A 18 -1.44 5.06 0.46
N TRP A 19 -1.66 6.13 1.23
CA TRP A 19 -1.04 6.27 2.54
C TRP A 19 -1.92 5.54 3.55
N SER A 20 -1.41 4.42 4.07
CA SER A 20 -2.10 3.65 5.10
C SER A 20 -1.46 3.89 6.45
N ARG A 21 -2.30 4.16 7.46
CA ARG A 21 -1.87 4.31 8.85
C ARG A 21 -1.55 2.93 9.41
N VAL A 22 -0.39 2.79 10.03
CA VAL A 22 0.06 1.51 10.54
C VAL A 22 0.79 1.68 11.87
N ARG A 23 0.77 0.63 12.68
CA ARG A 23 1.69 0.46 13.80
C ARG A 23 2.77 -0.53 13.39
N ILE A 24 4.02 -0.09 13.41
CA ILE A 24 5.14 -0.99 13.15
C ILE A 24 5.35 -1.83 14.40
N LEU A 25 5.25 -3.15 14.26
CA LEU A 25 5.42 -4.10 15.36
C LEU A 25 6.82 -4.72 15.36
N HIS A 26 7.34 -5.04 14.17
CA HIS A 26 8.66 -5.64 14.02
C HIS A 26 9.25 -5.31 12.64
N GLU A 27 10.56 -5.14 12.57
CA GLU A 27 11.28 -4.88 11.34
C GLU A 27 12.33 -5.97 11.12
N THR A 28 12.39 -6.47 9.90
CA THR A 28 13.45 -7.37 9.43
C THR A 28 14.23 -6.70 8.30
N ASP A 29 15.29 -7.36 7.84
CA ASP A 29 16.05 -6.91 6.68
C ASP A 29 15.16 -6.69 5.43
N LYS A 30 14.18 -7.58 5.20
CA LYS A 30 13.38 -7.61 3.95
C LYS A 30 11.94 -7.14 4.08
N ALA A 31 11.37 -7.14 5.28
CA ALA A 31 9.95 -6.86 5.49
C ALA A 31 9.70 -6.19 6.84
N ILE A 32 8.56 -5.49 6.94
CA ILE A 32 8.07 -4.85 8.15
C ILE A 32 6.74 -5.50 8.51
N LEU A 33 6.63 -5.98 9.75
CA LEU A 33 5.36 -6.40 10.32
C LEU A 33 4.62 -5.17 10.82
N VAL A 34 3.45 -4.95 10.26
CA VAL A 34 2.58 -3.83 10.61
C VAL A 34 1.24 -4.32 11.13
N ASP A 35 0.60 -3.47 11.93
CA ASP A 35 -0.76 -3.64 12.39
C ASP A 35 -1.61 -2.42 12.00
N ASN A 36 -2.68 -2.67 11.25
CA ASN A 36 -3.72 -1.70 10.87
C ASN A 36 -5.13 -2.26 11.17
N GLY A 37 -5.26 -3.02 12.27
CA GLY A 37 -6.46 -3.83 12.56
C GLY A 37 -6.28 -5.30 12.18
N THR A 38 -5.36 -5.59 11.27
CA THR A 38 -4.84 -6.92 10.95
C THR A 38 -3.31 -6.88 10.93
N LYS A 39 -2.66 -7.93 11.44
CA LYS A 39 -1.20 -8.08 11.39
C LYS A 39 -0.77 -8.57 10.02
N ILE A 40 0.03 -7.77 9.31
CA ILE A 40 0.45 -8.06 7.93
C ILE A 40 1.96 -7.83 7.80
N TRP A 41 2.64 -8.76 7.15
CA TRP A 41 4.02 -8.57 6.72
C TRP A 41 4.04 -7.86 5.36
N ILE A 42 4.67 -6.69 5.32
CA ILE A 42 4.84 -5.91 4.09
C ILE A 42 6.31 -5.93 3.69
N PRO A 43 6.67 -6.49 2.53
CA PRO A 43 8.03 -6.41 2.00
C PRO A 43 8.46 -4.95 1.82
N LYS A 44 9.70 -4.62 2.20
CA LYS A 44 10.25 -3.27 2.00
C LYS A 44 10.25 -2.84 0.53
N SER A 45 10.38 -3.80 -0.40
CA SER A 45 10.27 -3.56 -1.84
C SER A 45 8.89 -3.05 -2.29
N GLN A 46 7.84 -3.24 -1.48
CA GLN A 46 6.49 -2.77 -1.74
C GLN A 46 6.16 -1.47 -1.00
N ILE A 47 7.08 -0.97 -0.16
CA ILE A 47 6.94 0.28 0.59
C ILE A 47 7.67 1.37 -0.19
N TYR A 48 6.89 2.29 -0.75
CA TYR A 48 7.42 3.38 -1.58
C TYR A 48 7.72 4.64 -0.76
N GLY A 49 7.27 4.68 0.49
CA GLY A 49 7.54 5.79 1.41
C GLY A 49 7.02 5.51 2.81
N ILE A 50 7.68 6.10 3.80
CA ILE A 50 7.29 6.04 5.21
C ILE A 50 7.31 7.47 5.75
N ARG A 51 6.29 7.86 6.51
CA ARG A 51 6.25 9.14 7.20
C ARG A 51 5.63 8.99 8.58
N LEU A 52 6.01 9.88 9.50
CA LEU A 52 5.40 9.99 10.82
C LEU A 52 4.51 11.23 10.84
N ARG A 53 3.22 11.05 11.14
CA ARG A 53 2.24 12.15 11.24
C ARG A 53 1.45 12.00 12.53
N ASN A 54 1.44 13.03 13.37
CA ASN A 54 0.73 13.04 14.66
C ASN A 54 1.04 11.79 15.52
N ASN A 55 2.31 11.40 15.58
CA ASN A 55 2.79 10.21 16.30
C ASN A 55 2.24 8.86 15.77
N ILE A 56 1.71 8.85 14.54
CA ILE A 56 1.23 7.64 13.84
C ILE A 56 2.07 7.45 12.57
N PHE A 57 2.55 6.23 12.34
CA PHE A 57 3.26 5.90 11.12
C PHE A 57 2.28 5.75 9.96
N GLU A 58 2.63 6.30 8.82
CA GLU A 58 1.94 6.11 7.56
C GLU A 58 2.92 5.52 6.54
N ILE A 59 2.50 4.47 5.85
CA ILE A 59 3.28 3.83 4.77
C ILE A 59 2.58 4.03 3.44
N TYR A 60 3.35 4.28 2.38
CA TYR A 60 2.87 4.41 1.02
C TYR A 60 3.04 3.09 0.29
N VAL A 61 1.93 2.41 0.04
CA VAL A 61 1.89 1.05 -0.51
C VAL A 61 0.76 0.92 -1.53
N LYS A 62 0.78 -0.15 -2.33
CA LYS A 62 -0.33 -0.48 -3.23
C LYS A 62 -1.60 -0.74 -2.40
N GLU A 63 -2.74 -0.26 -2.89
CA GLU A 63 -4.04 -0.46 -2.25
C GLU A 63 -4.35 -1.95 -2.03
N SER A 64 -3.94 -2.81 -2.96
CA SER A 64 -4.08 -4.27 -2.87
C SER A 64 -3.25 -4.94 -1.78
N THR A 65 -2.29 -4.23 -1.15
CA THR A 65 -1.42 -4.78 -0.11
C THR A 65 -2.02 -4.67 1.29
N VAL A 66 -3.04 -3.82 1.46
CA VAL A 66 -3.64 -3.46 2.75
C VAL A 66 -5.14 -3.74 2.82
N GLY A 67 -5.69 -4.44 1.82
CA GLY A 67 -7.08 -4.87 1.72
C GLY A 67 -7.29 -6.34 2.04
#